data_AF-A0A4U6TQ63-F1
#
_entry.id   AF-A0A4U6TQ63-F1
#
_cell.length_a   1.000
_cell.length_b   1.000
_cell.length_c   1.000
_cell.angle_alpha   90.00
_cell.angle_beta   90.00
_cell.angle_gamma   90.00
#
_symmetry.space_group_name_H-M   'P 1'
#
loop_
_entity.id
_entity.type
_entity.pdbx_description
1 polymer ?
#
loop_
_entity_poly.entity_id
_entity_poly.type
_entity_poly.pdbx_seq_one_letter_code
_entity_poly.pdbx_strand_id
1 'polypeptide(L)'
;MAFLTTNASCISVMAAAMPHHSLIVVRAASKPAEHQEQAAKPGGAYAGGRRQALMLLAAGAASIAVLGEWVEIKDMMNPSVQDMGRWAVAEHNAKTGYKLQFSKVVRAQQQVVAGMNYMLDVETKEPFRCYGAFVIDPLPNSSEKRQLKYFKPLIG
;
A
#
# COMPACT_ATOMS: atom_id res chain seq x y z
N MET A 1 23.13 41.46 40.39
CA MET A 1 23.77 40.15 40.60
C MET A 1 23.17 39.19 39.59
N ALA A 2 23.95 38.77 38.60
CA ALA A 2 23.57 37.85 37.54
C ALA A 2 23.88 36.41 37.98
N PHE A 3 23.04 35.44 37.64
CA PHE A 3 23.47 34.08 37.35
C PHE A 3 22.58 33.46 36.25
N LEU A 4 23.30 32.91 35.27
CA LEU A 4 22.86 32.26 34.04
C LEU A 4 22.40 30.82 34.33
N THR A 5 21.48 30.27 33.53
CA THR A 5 21.69 28.92 32.99
C THR A 5 21.11 28.80 31.59
N THR A 6 22.04 28.55 30.67
CA THR A 6 21.89 27.94 29.36
C THR A 6 21.11 26.64 29.44
N ASN A 7 20.46 26.23 28.33
CA ASN A 7 20.62 24.91 27.69
C ASN A 7 19.94 24.93 26.31
N ALA A 8 20.79 24.94 25.28
CA ALA A 8 20.44 24.65 23.91
C ALA A 8 20.32 23.13 23.71
N SER A 9 19.37 22.70 22.88
CA SER A 9 19.36 21.37 22.29
C SER A 9 18.60 21.42 20.97
N CYS A 10 19.34 21.75 19.93
CA CYS A 10 19.00 21.49 18.53
C CYS A 10 18.89 19.98 18.32
N ILE A 11 17.74 19.50 17.86
CA ILE A 11 17.61 18.16 17.29
C ILE A 11 17.38 18.35 15.79
N SER A 12 18.47 18.25 15.03
CA SER A 12 18.44 18.02 13.60
C SER A 12 18.05 16.57 13.37
N VAL A 13 16.85 16.32 12.83
CA VAL A 13 16.52 15.02 12.23
C VAL A 13 16.56 15.19 10.71
N MET A 14 17.54 14.53 10.12
CA MET A 14 17.69 14.26 8.70
C MET A 14 16.50 13.41 8.24
N ALA A 15 15.63 13.95 7.38
CA ALA A 15 14.65 13.17 6.63
C ALA A 15 15.11 13.09 5.18
N ALA A 16 15.42 11.87 4.77
CA ALA A 16 16.00 11.50 3.49
C ALA A 16 15.17 12.01 2.30
N ALA A 17 15.89 12.58 1.33
CA ALA A 17 15.40 12.84 -0.01
C ALA A 17 14.95 11.53 -0.68
N MET A 18 13.66 11.45 -1.01
CA MET A 18 13.10 10.40 -1.85
C MET A 18 12.98 10.96 -3.29
N PRO A 19 13.48 10.25 -4.31
CA PRO A 19 13.56 10.78 -5.67
C PRO A 19 12.16 10.93 -6.30
N HIS A 20 11.98 12.07 -6.95
CA HIS A 20 10.79 12.45 -7.70
C HIS A 20 10.71 11.62 -9.00
N HIS A 21 9.69 10.78 -9.15
CA HIS A 21 9.29 10.29 -10.47
C HIS A 21 8.11 11.15 -10.96
N SER A 22 8.43 12.12 -11.81
CA SER A 22 7.45 12.81 -12.65
C SER A 22 6.87 11.81 -13.64
N LEU A 23 5.55 11.63 -13.62
CA LEU A 23 4.86 10.82 -14.61
C LEU A 23 4.67 11.67 -15.88
N ILE A 24 5.51 11.41 -16.88
CA ILE A 24 5.33 11.90 -18.25
C ILE A 24 4.12 11.20 -18.85
N VAL A 25 3.10 11.98 -19.21
CA VAL A 25 1.93 11.52 -19.96
C VAL A 25 2.31 11.40 -21.43
N VAL A 26 2.38 10.18 -21.96
CA VAL A 26 2.39 9.95 -23.42
C VAL A 26 1.06 9.34 -23.83
N ARG A 27 0.25 10.15 -24.53
CA ARG A 27 -0.88 9.67 -25.31
C ARG A 27 -0.35 8.98 -26.56
N ALA A 28 -0.75 7.74 -26.80
CA ALA A 28 -0.75 7.15 -28.14
C ALA A 28 -2.05 6.36 -28.32
N ALA A 29 -2.81 6.76 -29.34
CA ALA A 29 -4.05 6.11 -29.74
C ALA A 29 -3.76 4.73 -30.33
N SER A 30 -4.44 3.69 -29.87
CA SER A 30 -4.38 2.36 -30.48
C SER A 30 -5.71 2.02 -31.16
N LYS A 31 -5.62 1.88 -32.48
CA LYS A 31 -6.55 1.18 -33.39
C LYS A 31 -6.71 -0.29 -32.94
N PRO A 32 -7.91 -0.91 -33.04
CA PRO A 32 -8.09 -2.31 -32.70
C PRO A 32 -7.89 -3.20 -33.94
N ALA A 33 -7.23 -4.34 -33.76
CA ALA A 33 -7.36 -5.47 -34.66
C ALA A 33 -7.28 -6.75 -33.81
N GLU A 34 -8.36 -7.50 -33.92
CA GLU A 34 -8.67 -8.75 -33.23
C GLU A 34 -7.93 -9.96 -33.84
N HIS A 35 -8.10 -11.11 -33.17
CA HIS A 35 -8.00 -12.49 -33.71
C HIS A 35 -6.57 -13.02 -33.98
N GLN A 36 -6.16 -14.25 -33.63
CA GLN A 36 -6.86 -15.45 -33.19
C GLN A 36 -5.84 -16.56 -32.82
N GLU A 37 -6.23 -17.39 -31.85
CA GLU A 37 -6.04 -18.84 -31.63
C GLU A 37 -4.66 -19.55 -31.64
N GLN A 38 -4.63 -20.47 -30.68
CA GLN A 38 -3.70 -21.51 -30.25
C GLN A 38 -3.30 -22.54 -31.33
N ALA A 39 -2.11 -23.13 -31.18
CA ALA A 39 -1.92 -24.60 -31.26
C ALA A 39 -0.49 -25.02 -30.85
N ALA A 40 -0.41 -26.12 -30.12
CA ALA A 40 0.81 -26.71 -29.58
C ALA A 40 1.41 -27.82 -30.48
N LYS A 41 2.75 -27.82 -30.63
CA LYS A 41 3.75 -28.93 -30.74
C LYS A 41 3.53 -30.15 -31.71
N PRO A 42 4.56 -30.97 -32.02
CA PRO A 42 6.03 -30.80 -32.06
C PRO A 42 6.71 -31.42 -33.32
N GLY A 43 8.03 -31.20 -33.48
CA GLY A 43 8.94 -32.16 -34.13
C GLY A 43 9.82 -31.62 -35.26
N GLY A 44 11.14 -31.79 -35.15
CA GLY A 44 12.08 -31.65 -36.29
C GLY A 44 13.41 -31.00 -35.94
N ALA A 45 14.49 -31.75 -36.15
CA ALA A 45 15.89 -31.48 -35.84
C ALA A 45 16.51 -30.21 -36.43
N TYR A 46 17.37 -29.54 -35.66
CA TYR A 46 18.49 -28.75 -36.20
C TYR A 46 19.70 -28.79 -35.25
N ALA A 47 20.82 -29.22 -35.81
CA ALA A 47 22.16 -29.10 -35.26
C ALA A 47 22.68 -27.66 -35.45
N GLY A 48 23.62 -27.25 -34.61
CA GLY A 48 24.44 -26.04 -34.85
C GLY A 48 24.36 -25.05 -33.70
N GLY A 49 25.45 -24.94 -32.95
CA GLY A 49 25.52 -24.16 -31.72
C GLY A 49 25.34 -22.66 -31.90
N ARG A 50 24.78 -22.05 -30.86
CA ARG A 50 25.14 -20.76 -30.26
C ARG A 50 24.29 -20.61 -29.00
N ARG A 51 24.96 -20.45 -27.86
CA ARG A 51 24.32 -20.23 -26.56
C ARG A 51 23.59 -18.89 -26.63
N GLN A 52 22.27 -18.90 -26.74
CA GLN A 52 21.45 -17.71 -26.49
C GLN A 52 20.50 -18.03 -25.35
N ALA A 53 20.78 -17.39 -24.21
CA ALA A 53 19.94 -17.41 -23.03
C ALA A 53 18.59 -16.77 -23.39
N LEU A 54 17.53 -17.57 -23.28
CA LEU A 54 16.16 -17.07 -23.32
C LEU A 54 15.86 -16.42 -21.96
N MET A 55 16.01 -15.09 -21.87
CA MET A 55 15.44 -14.34 -20.76
C MET A 55 13.92 -14.35 -20.92
N LEU A 56 13.24 -15.17 -20.12
CA LEU A 56 11.80 -15.08 -19.90
C LEU A 56 11.52 -13.82 -19.09
N LEU A 57 11.12 -12.74 -19.78
CA LEU A 57 10.63 -11.53 -19.14
C LEU A 57 9.17 -11.79 -18.68
N ALA A 58 8.98 -12.12 -17.41
CA ALA A 58 7.66 -12.18 -16.82
C ALA A 58 7.12 -10.75 -16.68
N ALA A 59 6.24 -10.33 -17.59
CA ALA A 59 5.51 -9.08 -17.47
C ALA A 59 4.51 -9.21 -16.30
N GLY A 60 4.86 -8.66 -15.14
CA GLY A 60 3.93 -8.48 -14.04
C GLY A 60 2.80 -7.55 -14.49
N ALA A 61 1.56 -8.05 -14.48
CA ALA A 61 0.39 -7.23 -14.77
C ALA A 61 0.27 -6.13 -13.70
N ALA A 62 0.66 -4.90 -14.04
CA ALA A 62 0.40 -3.74 -13.22
C ALA A 62 -1.11 -3.47 -13.23
N SER A 63 -1.80 -3.76 -12.13
CA SER A 63 -3.20 -3.36 -11.96
C SER A 63 -3.28 -1.83 -11.97
N ILE A 64 -3.93 -1.28 -12.98
CA ILE A 64 -4.23 0.15 -13.06
C ILE A 64 -5.32 0.42 -12.02
N ALA A 65 -4.97 1.10 -10.92
CA ALA A 65 -5.96 1.55 -9.96
C ALA A 65 -6.84 2.62 -10.62
N VAL A 66 -8.09 2.29 -10.90
CA VAL A 66 -9.08 3.24 -11.42
C VAL A 66 -9.47 4.18 -10.28
N LEU A 67 -9.42 5.49 -10.53
CA LEU A 67 -9.80 6.51 -9.56
C LEU A 67 -11.24 6.26 -9.09
N GLY A 68 -11.44 6.23 -7.78
CA GLY A 68 -12.76 6.04 -7.16
C GLY A 68 -13.23 4.60 -7.01
N GLU A 69 -12.51 3.59 -7.50
CA GLU A 69 -12.86 2.18 -7.29
C GLU A 69 -12.19 1.59 -6.05
N TRP A 70 -12.91 0.74 -5.31
CA TRP A 70 -12.32 -0.06 -4.23
C TRP A 70 -11.60 -1.27 -4.82
N VAL A 71 -10.29 -1.34 -4.60
CA VAL A 71 -9.44 -2.42 -5.07
C VAL A 71 -8.91 -3.20 -3.87
N GLU A 72 -9.06 -4.52 -3.90
CA GLU A 72 -8.48 -5.40 -2.89
C GLU A 72 -6.95 -5.41 -2.97
N ILE A 73 -6.29 -5.29 -1.81
CA ILE A 73 -4.84 -5.38 -1.71
C ILE A 73 -4.47 -6.85 -1.58
N LYS A 74 -3.72 -7.40 -2.54
CA LYS A 74 -3.42 -8.85 -2.54
C LYS A 74 -2.41 -9.26 -1.46
N ASP A 75 -1.43 -8.41 -1.18
CA ASP A 75 -0.38 -8.71 -0.23
C ASP A 75 -0.67 -8.07 1.13
N MET A 76 -1.27 -8.85 2.03
CA MET A 76 -1.53 -8.41 3.40
C MET A 76 -0.26 -8.31 4.22
N MET A 77 0.82 -9.02 3.87
CA MET A 77 2.08 -9.00 4.61
C MET A 77 2.95 -7.81 4.22
N ASN A 78 2.50 -7.00 3.27
CA ASN A 78 3.14 -5.75 2.93
C ASN A 78 3.30 -4.87 4.19
N PRO A 79 4.54 -4.41 4.51
CA PRO A 79 4.80 -3.61 5.69
C PRO A 79 3.92 -2.37 5.80
N SER A 80 3.61 -1.71 4.69
CA SER A 80 2.79 -0.50 4.66
C SER A 80 1.33 -0.77 5.08
N VAL A 81 0.77 -1.92 4.67
CA VAL A 81 -0.60 -2.34 5.07
C VAL A 81 -0.62 -2.66 6.56
N GLN A 82 0.39 -3.39 7.05
CA GLN A 82 0.53 -3.74 8.45
C GLN A 82 0.75 -2.50 9.34
N ASP A 83 1.54 -1.52 8.87
CA ASP A 83 1.73 -0.23 9.55
C ASP A 83 0.42 0.56 9.66
N MET A 84 -0.42 0.49 8.62
CA MET A 84 -1.72 1.16 8.62
C MET A 84 -2.67 0.52 9.63
N GLY A 85 -2.68 -0.81 9.74
CA GLY A 85 -3.42 -1.53 10.77
C GLY A 85 -2.93 -1.21 12.18
N ARG A 86 -1.60 -1.17 12.39
CA ARG A 86 -1.00 -0.75 13.68
C ARG A 86 -1.43 0.66 14.06
N TRP A 87 -1.36 1.59 13.11
CA TRP A 87 -1.76 2.97 13.31
C TRP A 87 -3.25 3.08 13.69
N ALA A 88 -4.13 2.34 12.99
CA ALA A 88 -5.56 2.35 13.29
C ALA A 88 -5.88 1.87 14.72
N VAL A 89 -5.21 0.81 15.19
CA VAL A 89 -5.35 0.33 16.57
C VAL A 89 -4.83 1.34 17.58
N ALA A 90 -3.65 1.92 17.33
CA ALA A 90 -3.06 2.92 18.21
C ALA A 90 -3.96 4.17 18.34
N GLU A 91 -4.49 4.65 17.21
CA GLU A 91 -5.39 5.81 17.16
C GLU A 91 -6.73 5.51 17.86
N HIS A 92 -7.28 4.31 17.70
CA HIS A 92 -8.48 3.88 18.44
C HIS A 92 -8.22 3.86 19.95
N ASN A 93 -7.12 3.23 20.38
CA ASN A 93 -6.73 3.16 21.79
C ASN A 93 -6.52 4.57 22.37
N ALA A 94 -5.89 5.48 21.64
CA ALA A 94 -5.69 6.86 22.07
C ALA A 94 -7.02 7.62 22.26
N LYS A 95 -8.02 7.37 21.41
CA LYS A 95 -9.34 8.03 21.49
C LYS A 95 -10.26 7.47 22.56
N THR A 96 -10.16 6.17 22.86
CA THR A 96 -11.12 5.45 23.70
C THR A 96 -10.57 5.05 25.07
N GLY A 97 -9.24 5.04 25.23
CA GLY A 97 -8.57 4.50 26.42
C GLY A 97 -8.46 2.97 26.43
N TYR A 98 -8.91 2.27 25.38
CA TYR A 98 -8.70 0.83 25.26
C TYR A 98 -7.20 0.49 25.07
N LYS A 99 -6.86 -0.78 25.31
CA LYS A 99 -5.49 -1.30 25.19
C LYS A 99 -5.45 -2.52 24.25
N LEU A 100 -6.07 -2.39 23.09
CA LEU A 100 -6.07 -3.44 22.08
C LEU A 100 -4.65 -3.66 21.56
N GLN A 101 -4.24 -4.91 21.43
CA GLN A 101 -2.95 -5.29 20.86
C GLN A 101 -3.12 -5.71 19.41
N PHE A 102 -2.43 -5.03 18.49
CA PHE A 102 -2.42 -5.38 17.07
C PHE A 102 -1.79 -6.77 16.84
N SER A 103 -2.49 -7.65 16.10
CA SER A 103 -1.96 -8.92 15.61
C SER A 103 -1.46 -8.76 14.17
N LYS A 104 -2.40 -8.57 13.23
CA LYS A 104 -2.16 -8.43 11.79
C LYS A 104 -3.38 -7.83 11.10
N VAL A 105 -3.18 -7.34 9.88
CA VAL A 105 -4.29 -7.11 8.94
C VAL A 105 -4.64 -8.43 8.23
N VAL A 106 -5.93 -8.79 8.19
CA VAL A 106 -6.43 -10.01 7.53
C VAL A 106 -7.05 -9.73 6.18
N ARG A 107 -7.68 -8.57 6.00
CA ARG A 107 -8.19 -8.09 4.70
C ARG A 107 -7.94 -6.60 4.57
N ALA A 108 -7.69 -6.15 3.34
CA ALA A 108 -7.49 -4.74 3.05
C ALA A 108 -8.00 -4.40 1.66
N GLN A 109 -8.67 -3.26 1.57
CA GLN A 109 -9.08 -2.64 0.32
C GLN A 109 -8.59 -1.19 0.31
N GLN A 110 -8.27 -0.67 -0.86
CA GLN A 110 -7.85 0.70 -1.07
C GLN A 110 -8.67 1.37 -2.15
N GLN A 111 -8.82 2.69 -2.07
CA GLN A 111 -9.51 3.50 -3.07
C GLN A 111 -8.77 4.83 -3.24
N VAL A 112 -8.50 5.22 -4.48
CA VAL A 112 -7.85 6.50 -4.80
C VAL A 112 -8.92 7.57 -4.98
N VAL A 113 -8.86 8.65 -4.20
CA VAL A 113 -9.79 9.81 -4.28
C VAL A 113 -9.00 11.11 -4.20
N ALA A 114 -9.14 11.92 -3.15
CA ALA A 114 -8.30 13.09 -2.83
C ALA A 114 -7.18 12.68 -1.86
N GLY A 115 -6.44 11.64 -2.23
CA GLY A 115 -5.60 10.86 -1.32
C GLY A 115 -5.93 9.37 -1.46
N MET A 116 -5.78 8.63 -0.37
CA MET A 116 -6.05 7.20 -0.33
C MET A 116 -7.02 6.89 0.81
N ASN A 117 -8.10 6.17 0.51
CA ASN A 117 -8.96 5.56 1.52
C ASN A 117 -8.59 4.10 1.68
N TYR A 118 -8.65 3.58 2.89
CA TYR A 118 -8.38 2.19 3.20
C TYR A 118 -9.48 1.60 4.09
N MET A 119 -9.99 0.44 3.71
CA MET A 119 -10.83 -0.41 4.53
C MET A 119 -10.00 -1.61 4.97
N LEU A 120 -9.78 -1.73 6.27
CA LEU A 120 -8.92 -2.75 6.85
C LEU A 120 -9.73 -3.62 7.81
N ASP A 121 -9.54 -4.93 7.72
CA ASP A 121 -9.96 -5.85 8.75
C ASP A 121 -8.72 -6.21 9.57
N VAL A 122 -8.73 -5.78 10.82
CA VAL A 122 -7.60 -5.89 11.75
C VAL A 122 -7.92 -6.93 12.80
N GLU A 123 -7.03 -7.89 12.95
CA GLU A 123 -7.06 -8.87 14.02
C GLU A 123 -6.26 -8.36 15.22
N THR A 124 -6.81 -8.55 16.42
CA THR A 124 -6.13 -8.24 17.69
C THR A 124 -5.68 -9.52 18.40
N LYS A 125 -4.64 -9.42 19.24
CA LYS A 125 -4.14 -10.57 20.01
C LYS A 125 -5.00 -10.86 21.25
N GLU A 126 -5.38 -9.82 21.98
CA GLU A 126 -6.11 -9.95 23.24
C GLU A 126 -7.09 -8.79 23.45
N PRO A 127 -8.41 -9.04 23.52
CA PRO A 127 -9.04 -10.31 23.12
C PRO A 127 -8.79 -10.62 21.64
N PHE A 128 -8.77 -11.90 21.27
CA PHE A 128 -8.66 -12.29 19.86
C PHE A 128 -9.97 -11.97 19.12
N ARG A 129 -9.99 -10.83 18.43
CA ARG A 129 -11.17 -10.29 17.75
C ARG A 129 -10.76 -9.61 16.44
N CYS A 130 -11.69 -9.56 15.50
CA CYS A 130 -11.52 -8.83 14.26
C CYS A 130 -12.28 -7.50 14.34
N TYR A 131 -11.68 -6.45 13.81
CA TYR A 131 -12.23 -5.10 13.77
C TYR A 131 -12.14 -4.53 12.36
N GLY A 132 -13.21 -3.90 11.89
CA GLY A 132 -13.22 -3.13 10.66
C GLY A 132 -12.78 -1.70 10.95
N ALA A 133 -11.80 -1.22 10.20
CA ALA A 133 -11.23 0.11 10.31
C ALA A 133 -11.30 0.84 8.97
N PHE A 134 -11.70 2.12 9.00
CA PHE A 134 -11.68 2.99 7.83
C PHE A 134 -10.71 4.14 8.04
N VAL A 135 -9.66 4.16 7.22
CA VAL A 135 -8.55 5.11 7.31
C VAL A 135 -8.54 5.99 6.06
N ILE A 136 -8.46 7.29 6.25
CA ILE A 136 -8.24 8.27 5.18
C ILE A 136 -6.82 8.79 5.32
N ASP A 137 -6.03 8.65 4.26
CA ASP A 137 -4.68 9.19 4.14
C ASP A 137 -4.69 10.31 3.09
N PRO A 138 -4.71 11.59 3.51
CA PRO A 138 -4.72 12.72 2.58
C PRO A 138 -3.46 12.75 1.69
N LEU A 139 -3.53 13.51 0.59
CA LEU A 139 -2.37 13.75 -0.26
C LEU A 139 -1.22 14.41 0.54
N PRO A 140 0.05 14.11 0.21
CA PRO A 140 1.21 14.61 0.95
C PRO A 140 1.38 16.14 0.88
N ASN A 141 0.75 16.80 -0.09
CA ASN A 141 0.73 18.25 -0.23
C ASN A 141 -0.46 18.92 0.48
N SER A 142 -1.29 18.15 1.18
CA SER A 142 -2.38 18.65 2.01
C SER A 142 -1.87 19.00 3.41
N SER A 143 -2.52 19.95 4.08
CA SER A 143 -2.33 20.23 5.51
C SER A 143 -3.08 19.25 6.42
N GLU A 144 -3.92 18.39 5.84
CA GLU A 144 -4.70 17.39 6.57
C GLU A 144 -3.83 16.21 6.99
N LYS A 145 -4.03 15.75 8.23
CA LYS A 145 -3.39 14.54 8.75
C LYS A 145 -4.26 13.32 8.47
N ARG A 146 -3.64 12.14 8.46
CA ARG A 146 -4.33 10.84 8.42
C ARG A 146 -5.44 10.75 9.47
N GLN A 147 -6.60 10.24 9.08
CA GLN A 147 -7.79 10.17 9.93
C GLN A 147 -8.35 8.75 10.02
N LEU A 148 -8.71 8.33 11.23
CA LEU A 148 -9.47 7.11 11.47
C LEU A 148 -10.95 7.50 11.58
N LYS A 149 -11.76 7.14 10.59
CA LYS A 149 -13.20 7.47 10.57
C LYS A 149 -14.02 6.56 11.46
N TYR A 150 -13.74 5.26 11.42
CA TYR A 150 -14.35 4.32 12.35
C TYR A 150 -13.41 3.15 12.63
N PHE A 151 -13.65 2.53 13.78
CA PHE A 151 -13.03 1.29 14.22
C PHE A 151 -14.10 0.51 14.99
N LYS A 152 -14.64 -0.56 14.38
CA LYS A 152 -15.80 -1.29 14.90
C LYS A 152 -15.52 -2.78 14.94
N PRO A 153 -15.99 -3.51 15.97
CA PRO A 153 -15.87 -4.96 15.98
C PRO A 153 -16.61 -5.55 14.77
N LEU A 154 -15.97 -6.49 14.09
CA LEU A 154 -16.64 -7.34 13.11
C LEU A 154 -17.32 -8.45 13.90
N ILE A 155 -18.64 -8.55 13.76
CA ILE A 155 -19.38 -9.64 14.39
C ILE A 155 -18.94 -10.92 13.68
N GLY A 156 -18.33 -11.83 14.44
CA GLY A 156 -18.01 -13.19 14.03
C GLY A 156 -18.89 -14.17 14.78
#